data_AF-A0A7S0TKX3-F1
#
_entry.id   AF-A0A7S0TKX3-F1
#
_cell.length_a   1.000
_cell.length_b   1.000
_cell.length_c   1.000
_cell.angle_alpha   90.00
_cell.angle_beta   90.00
_cell.angle_gamma   90.00
#
_symmetry.space_group_name_H-M   'P 1'
#
loop_
_entity.id
_entity.type
_entity.pdbx_description
1 polymer ?
#
loop_
_entity_poly.entity_id
_entity_poly.type
_entity_poly.pdbx_seq_one_letter_code
_entity_poly.pdbx_strand_id
1 'polypeptide(L)'
;AGAGELQSTIHRYLKECGVDGVKVDAQAASTMMGQGLGGSVSVARAYIQAMEKSVGENFGEGNHCINCMCHPSECLFSYSTTAVARASDDFSPRDSGSHTVHIANCAYNSVWLGELVVPDWDMFQSKHPTAVLHAAARAVSGGGGYVSDHPG
;
A
#
# COMPACT_ATOMS: atom_id res chain seq x y z
N ALA A 1 -15.99 -6.42 -19.36
CA ALA A 1 -14.65 -6.67 -18.82
C ALA A 1 -14.75 -6.86 -17.32
N GLY A 2 -14.28 -8.00 -16.78
CA GLY A 2 -14.25 -8.25 -15.33
C GLY A 2 -13.03 -7.59 -14.68
N ALA A 3 -13.00 -7.53 -13.34
CA ALA A 3 -11.89 -6.93 -12.58
C ALA A 3 -10.50 -7.48 -12.99
N GLY A 4 -10.39 -8.78 -13.30
CA GLY A 4 -9.14 -9.40 -13.74
C GLY A 4 -8.61 -8.90 -15.08
N GLU A 5 -9.49 -8.63 -16.06
CA GLU A 5 -9.08 -8.13 -17.37
C GLU A 5 -8.54 -6.70 -17.28
N LEU A 6 -9.18 -5.86 -16.47
CA LEU A 6 -8.73 -4.50 -16.18
C LEU A 6 -7.33 -4.52 -15.55
N GLN A 7 -7.15 -5.28 -14.47
CA GLN A 7 -5.87 -5.36 -13.75
C GLN A 7 -4.75 -5.89 -14.64
N SER A 8 -5.02 -6.94 -15.42
CA SER A 8 -4.02 -7.55 -16.31
C SER A 8 -3.60 -6.61 -17.44
N THR A 9 -4.53 -5.81 -17.96
CA THR A 9 -4.23 -4.83 -19.01
C THR A 9 -3.34 -3.72 -18.48
N ILE A 10 -3.64 -3.19 -17.30
CA ILE A 10 -2.85 -2.12 -16.68
C ILE A 10 -1.43 -2.60 -16.34
N HIS A 11 -1.28 -3.72 -15.62
CA HIS A 11 0.03 -4.18 -15.18
C HIS A 11 0.93 -4.66 -16.32
N ARG A 12 0.36 -5.28 -17.36
CA ARG A 12 1.10 -5.63 -18.58
C ARG A 12 1.66 -4.40 -19.28
N TYR A 13 0.85 -3.36 -19.45
CA TYR A 13 1.31 -2.09 -20.01
C TYR A 13 2.45 -1.49 -19.18
N LEU A 14 2.31 -1.45 -17.86
CA LEU A 14 3.37 -0.97 -16.97
C LEU A 14 4.66 -1.79 -17.12
N LYS A 15 4.55 -3.11 -17.22
CA LYS A 15 5.71 -3.98 -17.44
C LYS A 15 6.39 -3.72 -18.78
N GLU A 16 5.63 -3.53 -19.85
CA GLU A 16 6.13 -3.16 -21.18
C GLU A 16 6.87 -1.80 -21.14
N CYS A 17 6.46 -0.88 -20.26
CA CYS A 17 7.17 0.37 -19.99
C CYS A 17 8.41 0.23 -19.09
N GLY A 18 8.77 -0.98 -18.65
CA GLY A 18 9.92 -1.25 -17.80
C GLY A 18 9.68 -1.01 -16.30
N VAL A 19 8.42 -0.98 -15.85
CA VAL A 19 8.08 -0.90 -14.42
C VAL A 19 8.27 -2.28 -13.75
N ASP A 20 8.80 -2.27 -12.52
CA ASP A 20 9.08 -3.50 -11.75
C ASP A 20 8.03 -3.84 -10.70
N GLY A 21 7.15 -2.91 -10.35
CA GLY A 21 6.09 -3.14 -9.38
C GLY A 21 5.17 -1.94 -9.24
N VAL A 22 4.18 -2.05 -8.36
CA VAL A 22 3.11 -1.06 -8.22
C VAL A 22 2.84 -0.71 -6.76
N LYS A 23 2.35 0.51 -6.54
CA LYS A 23 1.59 0.88 -5.34
C LYS A 23 0.14 1.02 -5.75
N VAL A 24 -0.76 0.22 -5.16
CA VAL A 24 -2.19 0.23 -5.50
C VAL A 24 -2.96 0.92 -4.40
N ASP A 25 -3.45 2.12 -4.71
CA ASP A 25 -4.16 2.99 -3.79
C ASP A 25 -5.68 2.79 -3.82
N ALA A 26 -6.36 3.39 -2.85
CA ALA A 26 -7.83 3.41 -2.71
C ALA A 26 -8.50 2.02 -2.69
N GLN A 27 -7.83 0.97 -2.20
CA GLN A 27 -8.40 -0.38 -2.20
C GLN A 27 -9.69 -0.49 -1.37
N ALA A 28 -9.82 0.30 -0.31
CA ALA A 28 -11.02 0.40 0.50
C ALA A 28 -12.26 0.79 -0.33
N ALA A 29 -12.11 1.48 -1.46
CA ALA A 29 -13.24 1.83 -2.31
C ALA A 29 -13.97 0.59 -2.86
N SER A 30 -13.28 -0.54 -2.98
CA SER A 30 -13.89 -1.80 -3.39
C SER A 30 -15.01 -2.27 -2.45
N THR A 31 -14.92 -1.97 -1.15
CA THR A 31 -15.93 -2.39 -0.16
C THR A 31 -17.25 -1.63 -0.33
N MET A 32 -17.20 -0.41 -0.89
CA MET A 32 -18.37 0.42 -1.15
C MET A 32 -19.19 -0.03 -2.36
N MET A 33 -18.63 -0.89 -3.21
CA MET A 33 -19.27 -1.35 -4.45
C MET A 33 -20.08 -2.64 -4.29
N GLY A 34 -20.33 -3.11 -3.06
CA GLY A 34 -20.97 -4.40 -2.80
C GLY A 34 -22.45 -4.51 -3.19
N GLN A 35 -23.17 -3.40 -3.31
CA GLN A 35 -24.62 -3.42 -3.54
C GLN A 35 -24.95 -4.01 -4.92
N GLY A 36 -25.76 -5.07 -4.94
CA GLY A 36 -26.11 -5.79 -6.18
C GLY A 36 -25.00 -6.70 -6.73
N LEU A 37 -23.83 -6.75 -6.09
CA LEU A 37 -22.66 -7.53 -6.53
C LEU A 37 -22.21 -8.59 -5.50
N GLY A 38 -23.11 -9.00 -4.60
CA GLY A 38 -22.85 -10.05 -3.61
C GLY A 38 -22.20 -9.57 -2.30
N GLY A 39 -22.20 -8.26 -2.04
CA GLY A 39 -21.73 -7.66 -0.78
C GLY A 39 -20.26 -7.21 -0.80
N SER A 40 -19.88 -6.38 0.19
CA SER A 40 -18.55 -5.78 0.29
C SER A 40 -17.43 -6.83 0.30
N VAL A 41 -17.61 -7.90 1.08
CA VAL A 41 -16.65 -9.00 1.23
C VAL A 41 -16.36 -9.68 -0.12
N SER A 42 -17.41 -10.03 -0.87
CA SER A 42 -17.29 -10.74 -2.14
C SER A 42 -16.58 -9.87 -3.19
N VAL A 43 -16.94 -8.58 -3.27
CA VAL A 43 -16.35 -7.63 -4.21
C VAL A 43 -14.90 -7.32 -3.86
N ALA A 44 -14.60 -7.01 -2.60
CA ALA A 44 -13.25 -6.70 -2.15
C ALA A 44 -12.30 -7.89 -2.39
N ARG A 45 -12.73 -9.11 -2.05
CA ARG A 45 -11.95 -10.32 -2.32
C ARG A 45 -11.68 -10.54 -3.80
N ALA A 46 -12.71 -10.42 -4.64
CA ALA A 46 -12.56 -10.58 -6.08
C ALA A 46 -11.60 -9.53 -6.68
N TYR A 47 -11.68 -8.29 -6.21
CA TYR A 47 -10.80 -7.21 -6.65
C TYR A 47 -9.35 -7.44 -6.24
N ILE A 48 -9.11 -7.80 -4.97
CA ILE A 48 -7.76 -8.04 -4.45
C ILE A 48 -7.13 -9.26 -5.10
N GLN A 49 -7.84 -10.38 -5.21
CA GLN A 49 -7.30 -11.59 -5.85
C GLN A 49 -7.00 -11.36 -7.34
N ALA A 50 -7.83 -10.59 -8.04
CA ALA A 50 -7.55 -10.18 -9.41
C ALA A 50 -6.31 -9.28 -9.52
N MET A 51 -6.12 -8.36 -8.57
CA MET A 51 -4.95 -7.49 -8.48
C MET A 51 -3.68 -8.32 -8.20
N GLU A 52 -3.68 -9.16 -7.17
CA GLU A 52 -2.52 -9.99 -6.79
C GLU A 52 -2.11 -10.95 -7.92
N LYS A 53 -3.08 -11.60 -8.55
CA LYS A 53 -2.83 -12.46 -9.72
C LYS A 53 -2.15 -11.68 -10.84
N SER A 54 -2.67 -10.51 -11.17
CA SER A 54 -2.10 -9.66 -12.22
C SER A 54 -0.69 -9.19 -11.87
N VAL A 55 -0.44 -8.82 -10.61
CA VAL A 55 0.92 -8.46 -10.13
C VAL A 55 1.89 -9.61 -10.34
N GLY A 56 1.53 -10.82 -9.88
CA GLY A 56 2.40 -12.00 -10.02
C GLY A 56 2.68 -12.38 -11.49
N GLU A 57 1.67 -12.31 -12.36
CA GLU A 57 1.82 -12.64 -13.79
C GLU A 57 2.72 -11.65 -14.55
N ASN A 58 2.78 -10.38 -14.15
CA ASN A 58 3.49 -9.34 -14.90
C ASN A 58 4.83 -8.93 -14.29
N PHE A 59 4.97 -8.96 -12.96
CA PHE A 59 6.19 -8.53 -12.26
C PHE A 59 7.03 -9.70 -11.74
N GLY A 60 6.50 -10.92 -11.77
CA GLY A 60 7.22 -12.15 -11.41
C GLY A 60 7.05 -12.57 -9.95
N GLU A 61 7.91 -13.50 -9.51
CA GLU A 61 7.90 -13.98 -8.13
C GLU A 61 8.40 -12.91 -7.14
N GLY A 62 7.82 -12.89 -5.94
CA GLY A 62 8.13 -11.93 -4.88
C GLY A 62 7.02 -10.89 -4.66
N ASN A 63 7.29 -9.93 -3.78
CA ASN A 63 6.33 -8.86 -3.46
C ASN A 63 6.61 -7.60 -4.28
N HIS A 64 5.86 -7.45 -5.37
CA HIS A 64 5.94 -6.29 -6.29
C HIS A 64 4.77 -5.32 -6.10
N CYS A 65 4.11 -5.36 -4.95
CA CYS A 65 2.96 -4.51 -4.63
C CYS A 65 3.06 -3.90 -3.24
N ILE A 66 2.76 -2.60 -3.13
CA ILE A 66 2.44 -1.91 -1.88
C ILE A 66 0.94 -1.66 -1.86
N ASN A 67 0.24 -2.26 -0.88
CA ASN A 67 -1.19 -2.05 -0.67
C ASN A 67 -1.44 -0.74 0.09
N CYS A 68 -2.39 0.07 -0.37
CA CYS A 68 -2.61 1.41 0.16
C CYS A 68 -4.09 1.75 0.27
N MET A 69 -4.43 2.58 1.27
CA MET A 69 -5.81 2.88 1.69
C MET A 69 -6.66 1.61 1.81
N CYS A 70 -6.16 0.63 2.56
CA CYS A 70 -6.62 -0.75 2.47
C CYS A 70 -7.00 -1.40 3.81
N HIS A 71 -7.23 -0.59 4.84
CA HIS A 71 -7.49 -1.06 6.21
C HIS A 71 -8.86 -1.70 6.47
N PRO A 72 -9.89 -1.65 5.60
CA PRO A 72 -11.09 -2.46 5.83
C PRO A 72 -10.74 -3.94 5.97
N SER A 73 -11.41 -4.61 6.91
CA SER A 73 -11.15 -6.03 7.21
C SER A 73 -11.34 -6.94 5.99
N GLU A 74 -12.29 -6.61 5.11
CA GLU A 74 -12.54 -7.34 3.88
C GLU A 74 -11.37 -7.24 2.89
N CYS A 75 -10.59 -6.16 2.96
CA CYS A 75 -9.38 -6.00 2.17
C CYS A 75 -8.23 -6.80 2.79
N LEU A 76 -7.91 -6.52 4.06
CA LEU A 76 -6.77 -7.11 4.75
C LEU A 76 -6.82 -8.65 4.80
N PHE A 77 -8.00 -9.24 5.01
CA PHE A 77 -8.18 -10.69 5.04
C PHE A 77 -8.33 -11.33 3.65
N SER A 78 -8.17 -10.56 2.58
CA SER A 78 -8.21 -11.07 1.21
C SER A 78 -6.83 -11.18 0.56
N TYR A 79 -5.76 -10.67 1.19
CA TYR A 79 -4.39 -10.82 0.70
C TYR A 79 -3.91 -12.26 0.80
N SER A 80 -3.12 -12.67 -0.19
CA SER A 80 -2.53 -14.01 -0.25
C SER A 80 -1.06 -14.00 -0.65
N THR A 81 -0.63 -13.01 -1.44
CA THR A 81 0.74 -12.95 -1.99
C THR A 81 1.39 -11.60 -1.82
N THR A 82 0.61 -10.52 -1.73
CA THR A 82 1.11 -9.17 -1.47
C THR A 82 1.24 -8.94 0.02
N ALA A 83 2.43 -8.54 0.45
CA ALA A 83 2.83 -8.62 1.86
C ALA A 83 3.21 -7.27 2.46
N VAL A 84 3.05 -6.16 1.74
CA VAL A 84 3.34 -4.80 2.25
C VAL A 84 2.06 -3.97 2.20
N ALA A 85 1.75 -3.26 3.29
CA ALA A 85 0.63 -2.34 3.32
C ALA A 85 0.95 -1.05 4.09
N ARG A 86 0.51 0.09 3.56
CA ARG A 86 0.63 1.40 4.22
C ARG A 86 -0.08 1.38 5.57
N ALA A 87 0.60 1.85 6.61
CA ALA A 87 0.16 1.78 8.00
C ALA A 87 -0.61 3.03 8.48
N SER A 88 -0.71 4.08 7.69
CA SER A 88 -1.29 5.38 8.09
C SER A 88 -1.89 6.14 6.90
N ASP A 89 -2.49 7.30 7.16
CA ASP A 89 -2.69 8.33 6.14
C ASP A 89 -1.35 8.89 5.62
N ASP A 90 -1.42 9.77 4.62
CA ASP A 90 -0.25 10.43 4.03
C ASP A 90 0.53 11.29 5.03
N PHE A 91 1.86 11.24 4.91
CA PHE A 91 2.75 12.18 5.57
C PHE A 91 2.61 13.59 4.98
N SER A 92 2.35 14.58 5.85
CA SER A 92 2.23 16.00 5.48
C SER A 92 3.46 16.81 5.93
N PRO A 93 4.54 16.89 5.13
CA PRO A 93 5.81 17.51 5.55
C PRO A 93 5.71 19.00 5.87
N ARG A 94 4.67 19.70 5.38
CA ARG A 94 4.48 21.13 5.60
C ARG A 94 3.74 21.44 6.91
N ASP A 95 3.13 20.43 7.52
CA ASP A 95 2.44 20.57 8.79
C ASP A 95 3.32 20.03 9.92
N SER A 96 3.91 20.95 10.69
CA SER A 96 4.78 20.61 11.81
C SER A 96 4.08 19.77 12.89
N GLY A 97 2.76 19.91 13.04
CA GLY A 97 1.96 19.11 13.97
C GLY A 97 1.81 17.65 13.55
N SER A 98 1.96 17.36 12.26
CA SER A 98 1.75 16.02 11.72
C SER A 98 2.91 15.06 11.96
N HIS A 99 4.15 15.54 12.15
CA HIS A 99 5.34 14.67 12.14
C HIS A 99 5.29 13.58 13.21
N THR A 100 5.06 13.97 14.47
CA THR A 100 5.01 13.01 15.60
C THR A 100 3.71 12.22 15.61
N VAL A 101 2.58 12.85 15.22
CA VAL A 101 1.27 12.18 15.11
C VAL A 101 1.32 11.08 14.04
N HIS A 102 1.91 11.36 12.89
CA HIS A 102 2.09 10.38 11.82
C HIS A 102 2.93 9.19 12.31
N ILE A 103 4.07 9.43 12.95
CA ILE A 103 4.92 8.35 13.48
C ILE A 103 4.16 7.53 14.53
N ALA A 104 3.41 8.19 15.43
CA ALA A 104 2.60 7.52 16.44
C ALA A 104 1.50 6.65 15.80
N ASN A 105 0.81 7.15 14.77
CA ASN A 105 -0.21 6.40 14.05
C ASN A 105 0.39 5.17 13.35
N CYS A 106 1.53 5.31 12.66
CA CYS A 106 2.20 4.17 12.04
C CYS A 106 2.59 3.13 13.10
N ALA A 107 3.21 3.56 14.21
CA ALA A 107 3.63 2.66 15.27
C ALA A 107 2.46 1.91 15.91
N TYR A 108 1.36 2.63 16.22
CA TYR A 108 0.17 2.04 16.81
C TYR A 108 -0.50 1.03 15.87
N ASN A 109 -0.73 1.40 14.61
CA ASN A 109 -1.36 0.52 13.64
C ASN A 109 -0.50 -0.71 13.30
N SER A 110 0.84 -0.56 13.37
CA SER A 110 1.77 -1.66 13.13
C SER A 110 1.66 -2.79 14.15
N VAL A 111 1.16 -2.52 15.37
CA VAL A 111 0.95 -3.57 16.40
C VAL A 111 0.02 -4.67 15.90
N TRP A 112 -0.98 -4.31 15.09
CA TRP A 112 -1.92 -5.29 14.53
C TRP A 112 -1.62 -5.62 13.06
N LEU A 113 -1.28 -4.62 12.25
CA LEU A 113 -0.94 -4.86 10.83
C LEU A 113 0.27 -5.77 10.68
N GLY A 114 1.26 -5.67 11.58
CA GLY A 114 2.48 -6.48 11.56
C GLY A 114 2.25 -7.98 11.65
N GLU A 115 1.09 -8.41 12.16
CA GLU A 115 0.70 -9.83 12.21
C GLU A 115 0.19 -10.36 10.85
N LEU A 116 -0.14 -9.46 9.91
CA LEU A 116 -0.72 -9.80 8.60
C LEU A 116 0.22 -9.44 7.44
N VAL A 117 0.90 -8.29 7.55
CA VAL A 117 1.68 -7.66 6.48
C VAL A 117 2.85 -6.88 7.07
N VAL A 118 3.88 -6.63 6.27
CA VAL A 118 4.96 -5.70 6.59
C VAL A 118 4.40 -4.27 6.53
N PRO A 119 4.37 -3.51 7.63
CA PRO A 119 3.82 -2.17 7.65
C PRO A 119 4.73 -1.18 6.89
N ASP A 120 4.19 -0.51 5.88
CA ASP A 120 4.82 0.62 5.21
C ASP A 120 4.49 1.92 5.97
N TRP A 121 5.53 2.60 6.45
CA TRP A 121 5.41 3.83 7.25
C TRP A 121 5.42 5.09 6.39
N ASP A 122 5.11 4.96 5.10
CA ASP A 122 5.08 6.03 4.11
C ASP A 122 6.44 6.68 3.85
N MET A 123 6.46 7.43 2.76
CA MET A 123 7.58 8.25 2.34
C MET A 123 7.93 9.32 3.38
N PHE A 124 9.14 9.87 3.28
CA PHE A 124 9.52 11.10 3.97
C PHE A 124 10.45 11.97 3.11
N GLN A 125 10.67 13.21 3.52
CA GLN A 125 11.63 14.10 2.86
C GLN A 125 12.98 14.02 3.58
N SER A 126 13.99 13.57 2.87
CA SER A 126 15.38 13.49 3.36
C SER A 126 16.04 14.86 3.50
N LYS A 127 15.53 15.88 2.79
CA LYS A 127 15.98 17.27 2.85
C LYS A 127 15.01 18.14 3.67
N HIS A 128 14.74 17.73 4.92
CA HIS A 128 13.79 18.40 5.81
C HIS A 128 14.37 18.59 7.23
N PRO A 129 14.00 19.65 8.00
CA PRO A 129 14.46 19.82 9.38
C PRO A 129 14.19 18.63 10.30
N THR A 130 13.18 17.82 10.01
CA THR A 130 12.84 16.59 10.76
C THR A 130 13.27 15.30 10.06
N ALA A 131 14.12 15.37 9.02
CA ALA A 131 14.51 14.21 8.22
C ALA A 131 15.14 13.09 9.06
N VAL A 132 16.01 13.45 10.02
CA VAL A 132 16.66 12.46 10.91
C VAL A 132 15.62 11.72 11.75
N LEU A 133 14.61 12.42 12.27
CA LEU A 133 13.52 11.81 13.03
C LEU A 133 12.75 10.79 12.18
N HIS A 134 12.38 11.17 10.95
CA HIS A 134 11.64 10.29 10.06
C HIS A 134 12.49 9.11 9.56
N ALA A 135 13.73 9.35 9.17
CA ALA A 135 14.67 8.31 8.78
C ALA A 135 14.87 7.28 9.90
N ALA A 136 15.09 7.74 11.14
CA ALA A 136 15.23 6.85 12.29
C ALA A 136 13.94 6.07 12.57
N ALA A 137 12.77 6.72 12.49
CA ALA A 137 11.49 6.06 12.69
C ALA A 137 11.24 4.93 11.66
N ARG A 138 11.52 5.15 10.36
CA ARG A 138 11.39 4.12 9.33
C ARG A 138 12.46 3.03 9.46
N ALA A 139 13.67 3.36 9.91
CA ALA A 139 14.70 2.36 10.17
C ALA A 139 14.29 1.37 11.29
N VAL A 140 13.55 1.86 12.30
CA VAL A 140 13.06 1.03 13.42
C VAL A 140 11.77 0.27 13.07
N SER A 141 11.01 0.71 12.07
CA SER A 141 9.71 0.08 11.75
C SER A 141 9.80 -1.34 11.20
N GLY A 142 10.96 -1.73 10.68
CA GLY A 142 11.15 -3.02 9.99
C GLY A 142 10.57 -3.06 8.58
N GLY A 143 9.99 -1.95 8.09
CA GLY A 143 9.45 -1.81 6.74
C GLY A 143 10.41 -1.13 5.75
N GLY A 144 9.89 -0.80 4.57
CA GLY A 144 10.64 -0.06 3.55
C GLY A 144 10.86 1.41 3.91
N GLY A 145 11.98 1.98 3.44
CA GLY A 145 12.26 3.42 3.51
C GLY A 145 12.14 4.06 2.13
N TYR A 146 11.21 5.01 1.98
CA TYR A 146 10.96 5.71 0.71
C TYR A 146 11.17 7.21 0.88
N VAL A 147 11.84 7.85 -0.08
CA VAL A 147 12.05 9.31 -0.09
C VAL A 147 11.20 9.97 -1.17
N SER A 148 10.65 11.14 -0.87
CA SER A 148 9.80 11.91 -1.79
C SER A 148 10.41 13.26 -2.20
N ASP A 149 11.70 13.45 -1.96
CA ASP A 149 12.45 14.62 -2.41
C ASP A 149 12.50 14.70 -3.94
N HIS A 150 12.62 15.93 -4.47
CA HIS A 150 13.00 16.11 -5.86
C HIS A 150 14.42 15.51 -6.09
N PRO A 151 14.61 14.64 -7.10
CA PRO A 151 15.93 14.12 -7.45
C PRO A 151 16.91 15.21 -7.88
N GLY A 152 18.20 15.03 -7.57
CA GLY A 152 19.26 16.05 -7.82
C GLY A 152 19.38 17.06 -6.69
#